data_AF-A0A8B9IWM4-F1
#
_entry.id   AF-A0A8B9IWM4-F1
#
_cell.length_a   1.000
_cell.length_b   1.000
_cell.length_c   1.000
_cell.angle_alpha   90.00
_cell.angle_beta   90.00
_cell.angle_gamma   90.00
#
_symmetry.space_group_name_H-M   'P 1'
#
loop_
_entity.id
_entity.type
_entity.pdbx_description
1 polymer ?
#
loop_
_entity_poly.entity_id
_entity_poly.type
_entity_poly.pdbx_seq_one_letter_code
_entity_poly.pdbx_strand_id
1 'polypeptide(L)'
;MSSGIRRASWALGTVARPCRTDPAMAGGLRWWGEALLGAGLAAFLCALRVQAVCEGATVTQELLKEGFHRDLLLKVELGVTGEHAGGCTVAARTHLPPGIYVDPYELASLQQHNLTKAVLIPDVVDVEAPEYLATGLLVLLYLEPDPWCSHCFRAALPVHGRYHRPAEDSEEALVILRSPEVLVCCCDNRLPAECWKPAEVDAACSGKNAGPCQWYNLIHKSAHEESILQVPVGLTQHSSMVCAVTLLATVFCSSLILTAVCKYGQFSEKLKEVTLGR
;
A
#
# COMPACT_ATOMS: atom_id res chain seq x y z
N MET A 1 15.91 56.68 -30.48
CA MET A 1 17.18 55.96 -30.71
C MET A 1 17.28 54.88 -29.64
N SER A 2 16.98 53.61 -29.94
CA SER A 2 17.90 52.56 -30.44
C SER A 2 19.10 52.37 -29.48
N SER A 3 19.40 51.23 -28.87
CA SER A 3 19.45 49.80 -29.29
C SER A 3 19.46 48.92 -28.01
N GLY A 4 19.22 47.60 -27.96
CA GLY A 4 19.07 46.53 -28.94
C GLY A 4 19.10 45.20 -28.15
N ILE A 5 18.04 44.39 -28.30
CA ILE A 5 17.87 43.07 -27.67
C ILE A 5 18.49 42.01 -28.59
N ARG A 6 19.37 41.15 -28.07
CA ARG A 6 19.84 39.94 -28.78
C ARG A 6 19.15 38.70 -28.21
N ARG A 7 18.35 38.03 -29.04
CA ARG A 7 17.86 36.66 -28.83
C ARG A 7 18.94 35.68 -29.29
N ALA A 8 19.22 34.65 -28.50
CA ALA A 8 19.93 33.46 -28.94
C ALA A 8 18.90 32.34 -29.17
N SER A 9 18.88 31.84 -30.41
CA SER A 9 18.12 30.69 -30.87
C SER A 9 18.93 29.42 -30.59
N TRP A 10 18.33 28.40 -29.97
CA TRP A 10 18.91 27.06 -29.90
C TRP A 10 18.07 26.12 -30.75
N ALA A 11 18.76 25.52 -31.71
CA ALA A 11 18.24 24.65 -32.75
C ALA A 11 17.86 23.27 -32.20
N LEU A 12 16.75 22.74 -32.72
CA LEU A 12 16.40 21.32 -32.65
C LEU A 12 17.38 20.50 -33.51
N GLY A 13 17.82 19.36 -32.98
CA GLY A 13 18.25 18.22 -33.81
C GLY A 13 19.49 17.48 -33.32
N THR A 14 19.28 16.31 -32.73
CA THR A 14 20.16 15.14 -32.92
C THR A 14 19.31 13.89 -32.97
N VAL A 15 18.82 13.57 -34.17
CA VAL A 15 18.29 12.26 -34.54
C VAL A 15 19.46 11.28 -34.61
N ALA A 16 19.36 10.17 -33.89
CA ALA A 16 20.31 9.07 -33.94
C ALA A 16 20.38 8.49 -35.38
N ARG A 17 21.61 8.35 -35.88
CA ARG A 17 21.91 7.81 -37.21
C ARG A 17 21.66 6.30 -37.25
N PRO A 18 21.05 5.75 -38.31
CA PRO A 18 21.01 4.31 -38.53
C PRO A 18 22.31 3.79 -39.19
N CYS A 19 22.56 2.50 -38.98
CA CYS A 19 23.73 1.74 -39.42
C CYS A 19 24.03 1.90 -40.91
N ARG A 20 25.31 2.17 -41.21
CA ARG A 20 25.89 2.13 -42.56
C ARG A 20 26.33 0.69 -42.83
N THR A 21 25.78 0.06 -43.86
CA THR A 21 26.34 -1.16 -44.46
C THR A 21 27.03 -0.78 -45.76
N ASP A 22 28.35 -1.01 -45.84
CA ASP A 22 29.11 -0.91 -47.08
C ASP A 22 28.82 -2.13 -47.96
N PRO A 23 28.46 -1.98 -49.26
CA PRO A 23 28.46 -3.09 -50.18
C PRO A 23 29.84 -3.22 -50.84
N ALA A 24 30.48 -4.36 -50.61
CA ALA A 24 31.63 -4.79 -51.39
C ALA A 24 31.23 -5.03 -52.86
N MET A 25 32.13 -4.63 -53.75
CA MET A 25 32.11 -4.85 -55.19
C MET A 25 31.88 -6.32 -55.58
N ALA A 26 30.92 -6.58 -56.46
CA ALA A 26 30.97 -7.70 -57.41
C ALA A 26 30.15 -7.36 -58.67
N GLY A 27 30.74 -7.69 -59.82
CA GLY A 27 30.30 -7.29 -61.15
C GLY A 27 28.90 -7.76 -61.55
N GLY A 28 28.35 -7.05 -62.53
CA GLY A 28 26.94 -7.12 -62.89
C GLY A 28 26.52 -8.35 -63.69
N LEU A 29 25.20 -8.49 -63.80
CA LEU A 29 24.50 -8.74 -65.04
C LEU A 29 23.02 -8.41 -64.81
N ARG A 30 22.43 -7.64 -65.72
CA ARG A 30 21.00 -7.30 -65.72
C ARG A 30 20.17 -8.59 -65.80
N TRP A 31 19.31 -8.80 -64.81
CA TRP A 31 18.11 -9.65 -64.94
C TRP A 31 16.93 -8.90 -64.35
N TRP A 32 15.93 -8.63 -65.20
CA TRP A 32 14.63 -8.09 -64.80
C TRP A 32 13.73 -9.27 -64.48
N GLY A 33 13.25 -9.37 -63.24
CA GLY A 33 12.28 -10.38 -62.83
C GLY A 33 12.50 -10.82 -61.38
N GLU A 34 11.45 -10.75 -60.57
CA GLU A 34 11.33 -11.29 -59.20
C GLU A 34 11.79 -10.43 -58.00
N ALA A 35 11.56 -9.11 -58.04
CA ALA A 35 11.72 -8.23 -56.86
C ALA A 35 10.44 -8.01 -56.04
N LEU A 36 9.43 -8.89 -56.14
CA LEU A 36 8.14 -8.72 -55.44
C LEU A 36 7.90 -9.69 -54.27
N LEU A 37 8.69 -10.77 -54.12
CA LEU A 37 8.55 -11.68 -52.97
C LEU A 37 9.38 -11.26 -51.74
N GLY A 38 10.52 -10.58 -51.93
CA GLY A 38 11.43 -10.23 -50.82
C GLY A 38 10.95 -9.06 -49.94
N ALA A 39 10.29 -8.06 -50.54
CA ALA A 39 9.79 -6.90 -49.79
C ALA A 39 8.55 -7.23 -48.94
N GLY A 40 7.71 -8.16 -49.41
CA GLY A 40 6.56 -8.64 -48.65
C GLY A 40 6.96 -9.41 -47.39
N LEU A 41 7.96 -10.29 -47.49
CA LEU A 41 8.49 -11.04 -46.34
C LEU A 41 9.21 -10.15 -45.33
N ALA A 42 9.97 -9.14 -45.76
CA ALA A 42 10.63 -8.20 -44.85
C ALA A 42 9.62 -7.28 -44.12
N ALA A 43 8.55 -6.85 -44.79
CA ALA A 43 7.45 -6.11 -44.18
C ALA A 43 6.63 -7.00 -43.21
N PHE A 44 6.42 -8.27 -43.55
CA PHE A 44 5.74 -9.25 -42.69
C PHE A 44 6.57 -9.58 -41.43
N LEU A 45 7.90 -9.69 -41.56
CA LEU A 45 8.83 -9.87 -40.45
C LEU A 45 8.99 -8.60 -39.59
N CYS A 46 8.86 -7.40 -40.17
CA CYS A 46 8.78 -6.15 -39.39
C CYS A 46 7.42 -5.98 -38.67
N ALA A 47 6.34 -6.57 -39.19
CA ALA A 47 5.04 -6.61 -38.53
C ALA A 47 5.01 -7.62 -37.37
N LEU A 48 5.90 -8.62 -37.37
CA LEU A 48 6.30 -9.36 -36.16
C LEU A 48 7.25 -8.51 -35.30
N ARG A 49 6.87 -7.27 -34.97
CA ARG A 49 7.36 -6.67 -33.72
C ARG A 49 6.74 -7.52 -32.62
N VAL A 50 7.57 -8.32 -31.96
CA VAL A 50 7.24 -8.92 -30.67
C VAL A 50 6.77 -7.75 -29.80
N GLN A 51 5.47 -7.64 -29.58
CA GLN A 51 4.95 -6.80 -28.52
C GLN A 51 5.70 -7.27 -27.27
N ALA A 52 6.43 -6.38 -26.60
CA ALA A 52 6.97 -6.73 -25.29
C ALA A 52 5.77 -7.10 -24.42
N VAL A 53 5.58 -8.40 -24.18
CA VAL A 53 4.55 -8.88 -23.27
C VAL A 53 5.07 -8.57 -21.89
N CYS A 54 4.54 -7.50 -21.30
CA CYS A 54 4.76 -7.22 -19.89
C CYS A 54 4.07 -8.31 -19.10
N GLU A 55 4.83 -9.32 -18.66
CA GLU A 55 4.38 -10.20 -17.59
C GLU A 55 4.25 -9.33 -16.33
N GLY A 56 3.00 -8.91 -16.05
CA GLY A 56 2.67 -8.09 -14.90
C GLY A 56 2.97 -8.82 -13.59
N ALA A 57 2.93 -8.09 -12.48
CA ALA A 57 3.03 -8.72 -11.16
C ALA A 57 1.69 -9.36 -10.77
N THR A 58 1.75 -10.43 -9.98
CA THR A 58 0.59 -10.97 -9.26
C THR A 58 0.67 -10.52 -7.81
N VAL A 59 -0.43 -10.00 -7.28
CA VAL A 59 -0.51 -9.53 -5.89
C VAL A 59 -1.54 -10.33 -5.14
N THR A 60 -1.14 -10.90 -4.02
CA THR A 60 -2.04 -11.59 -3.08
C THR A 60 -2.06 -10.82 -1.78
N GLN A 61 -3.25 -10.39 -1.37
CA GLN A 61 -3.50 -9.66 -0.13
C GLN A 61 -4.50 -10.43 0.73
N GLU A 62 -4.10 -10.73 1.96
CA GLU A 62 -4.87 -11.55 2.90
C GLU A 62 -4.88 -10.90 4.29
N LEU A 63 -6.03 -10.95 4.97
CA LEU A 63 -6.15 -10.62 6.38
C LEU A 63 -6.14 -11.92 7.19
N LEU A 64 -5.11 -12.09 8.01
CA LEU A 64 -4.93 -13.26 8.88
C LEU A 64 -5.36 -12.94 10.31
N LYS A 65 -5.48 -13.99 11.12
CA LYS A 65 -5.98 -13.99 12.52
C LYS A 65 -7.46 -13.61 12.61
N GLU A 66 -7.99 -13.56 13.83
CA GLU A 66 -9.39 -13.22 14.14
C GLU A 66 -9.52 -12.05 15.11
N GLY A 67 -10.69 -11.41 15.12
CA GLY A 67 -10.99 -10.27 16.00
C GLY A 67 -10.60 -8.91 15.41
N PHE A 68 -10.30 -7.94 16.28
CA PHE A 68 -9.95 -6.58 15.87
C PHE A 68 -8.45 -6.42 15.54
N HIS A 69 -7.58 -7.28 16.07
CA HIS A 69 -6.16 -7.31 15.71
C HIS A 69 -5.93 -8.37 14.64
N ARG A 70 -5.52 -7.94 13.44
CA ARG A 70 -5.30 -8.79 12.27
C ARG A 70 -3.89 -8.58 11.74
N ASP A 71 -3.39 -9.53 10.96
CA ASP A 71 -2.17 -9.33 10.17
C ASP A 71 -2.54 -9.19 8.69
N LEU A 72 -2.20 -8.06 8.09
CA LEU A 72 -2.25 -7.87 6.65
C LEU A 72 -1.03 -8.53 6.02
N LEU A 73 -1.21 -9.70 5.42
CA LEU A 73 -0.18 -10.41 4.68
C LEU A 73 -0.25 -10.00 3.21
N LEU A 74 0.86 -9.48 2.70
CA LEU A 74 1.00 -9.14 1.31
C LEU A 74 2.09 -9.99 0.66
N LYS A 75 1.76 -10.58 -0.49
CA LYS A 75 2.69 -11.30 -1.35
C LYS A 75 2.65 -10.70 -2.75
N VAL A 76 3.82 -10.43 -3.30
CA VAL A 76 3.99 -9.91 -4.66
C VAL A 76 4.88 -10.88 -5.42
N GLU A 77 4.37 -11.42 -6.51
CA GLU A 77 5.11 -12.26 -7.45
C GLU A 77 5.39 -11.42 -8.71
N LEU A 78 6.66 -11.12 -8.95
CA LEU A 78 7.06 -10.36 -10.14
C LEU A 78 7.09 -11.28 -11.36
N GLY A 79 6.39 -10.91 -12.44
CA GLY A 79 6.45 -11.61 -13.73
C GLY A 79 7.77 -11.43 -14.49
N VAL A 80 8.84 -10.96 -13.87
CA VAL A 80 10.10 -10.72 -14.58
C VAL A 80 10.85 -12.04 -14.73
N THR A 81 10.83 -12.61 -15.93
CA THR A 81 11.59 -13.80 -16.31
C THR A 81 13.09 -13.48 -16.40
N GLY A 82 13.80 -13.60 -15.27
CA GLY A 82 15.26 -13.53 -15.21
C GLY A 82 15.83 -13.49 -13.78
N GLU A 83 17.08 -13.94 -13.59
CA GLU A 83 17.82 -14.06 -12.30
C GLU A 83 18.02 -12.75 -11.49
N HIS A 84 17.38 -11.63 -11.87
CA HIS A 84 17.74 -10.29 -11.40
C HIS A 84 16.76 -9.67 -10.38
N ALA A 85 15.70 -10.37 -9.98
CA ALA A 85 14.78 -9.88 -8.95
C ALA A 85 15.49 -9.64 -7.59
N GLY A 86 16.55 -10.40 -7.29
CA GLY A 86 17.29 -10.30 -6.03
C GLY A 86 18.06 -8.98 -5.81
N GLY A 87 18.17 -8.10 -6.81
CA GLY A 87 18.79 -6.78 -6.70
C GLY A 87 17.82 -5.61 -6.50
N CYS A 88 16.51 -5.88 -6.53
CA CYS A 88 15.46 -4.87 -6.51
C CYS A 88 14.82 -4.73 -5.12
N THR A 89 14.43 -3.51 -4.78
CA THR A 89 13.55 -3.24 -3.63
C THR A 89 12.11 -3.21 -4.11
N VAL A 90 11.24 -3.98 -3.46
CA VAL A 90 9.80 -4.00 -3.74
C VAL A 90 9.07 -3.38 -2.55
N ALA A 91 8.13 -2.49 -2.83
CA ALA A 91 7.25 -1.90 -1.85
C ALA A 91 5.81 -1.94 -2.34
N ALA A 92 4.87 -1.87 -1.42
CA ALA A 92 3.46 -1.77 -1.69
C ALA A 92 2.90 -0.53 -1.03
N ARG A 93 2.19 0.27 -1.81
CA ARG A 93 1.49 1.45 -1.33
C ARG A 93 0.01 1.11 -1.21
N THR A 94 -0.50 1.12 0.02
CA THR A 94 -1.87 0.76 0.35
C THR A 94 -2.58 1.93 1.00
N HIS A 95 -3.79 2.23 0.54
CA HIS A 95 -4.68 3.16 1.23
C HIS A 95 -5.59 2.38 2.19
N LEU A 96 -5.38 2.54 3.49
CA LEU A 96 -6.23 1.96 4.52
C LEU A 96 -7.45 2.86 4.76
N PRO A 97 -8.68 2.33 4.69
CA PRO A 97 -9.89 3.09 5.00
C PRO A 97 -9.97 3.41 6.51
N PRO A 98 -10.79 4.40 6.92
CA PRO A 98 -10.90 4.82 8.33
C PRO A 98 -11.24 3.68 9.30
N GLY A 99 -11.94 2.63 8.86
CA GLY A 99 -12.30 1.48 9.69
C GLY A 99 -11.14 0.58 10.13
N ILE A 100 -9.92 0.79 9.63
CA ILE A 100 -8.73 0.03 9.99
C ILE A 100 -7.51 0.95 10.12
N TYR A 101 -6.58 0.63 11.03
CA TYR A 101 -5.36 1.42 11.23
C TYR A 101 -4.15 0.56 11.58
N VAL A 102 -2.97 1.16 11.53
CA VAL A 102 -1.72 0.55 12.03
C VAL A 102 -1.37 1.26 13.35
N ASP A 103 -1.12 0.51 14.41
CA ASP A 103 -0.63 1.08 15.66
C ASP A 103 0.83 1.53 15.48
N PRO A 104 1.13 2.84 15.61
CA PRO A 104 2.49 3.36 15.42
C PRO A 104 3.47 2.83 16.48
N TYR A 105 3.01 2.49 17.68
CA TYR A 105 3.86 1.94 18.74
C TYR A 105 4.23 0.48 18.47
N GLU A 106 3.27 -0.32 17.99
CA GLU A 106 3.53 -1.69 17.54
C GLU A 106 4.47 -1.70 16.33
N LEU A 107 4.22 -0.82 15.34
CA LEU A 107 5.07 -0.69 14.17
C LEU A 107 6.51 -0.30 14.54
N ALA A 108 6.69 0.66 15.46
CA ALA A 108 8.01 1.06 15.92
C ALA A 108 8.78 -0.11 16.56
N SER A 109 8.11 -0.94 17.34
CA SER A 109 8.70 -2.17 17.92
C SER A 109 9.12 -3.17 16.83
N LEU A 110 8.26 -3.42 15.84
CA LEU A 110 8.59 -4.31 14.72
C LEU A 110 9.78 -3.80 13.90
N GLN A 111 9.86 -2.48 13.70
CA GLN A 111 10.97 -1.84 12.99
C GLN A 111 12.27 -1.95 13.78
N GLN A 112 12.24 -1.78 15.11
CA GLN A 112 13.41 -1.99 15.98
C GLN A 112 13.97 -3.40 15.88
N HIS A 113 13.11 -4.40 15.67
CA HIS A 113 13.49 -5.80 15.51
C HIS A 113 13.70 -6.24 14.06
N ASN A 114 13.65 -5.31 13.09
CA ASN A 114 13.76 -5.59 11.65
C ASN A 114 12.76 -6.64 11.13
N LEU A 115 11.58 -6.76 11.77
CA LEU A 115 10.56 -7.72 11.35
C LEU A 115 9.67 -7.18 10.23
N THR A 116 9.38 -5.87 10.27
CA THR A 116 8.56 -5.18 9.27
C THR A 116 9.12 -3.79 9.03
N LYS A 117 9.11 -3.33 7.78
CA LYS A 117 9.52 -1.97 7.40
C LYS A 117 8.36 -1.29 6.70
N ALA A 118 7.78 -0.27 7.31
CA ALA A 118 6.70 0.51 6.71
C ALA A 118 6.80 2.01 7.06
N VAL A 119 6.20 2.85 6.23
CA VAL A 119 6.03 4.29 6.47
C VAL A 119 4.55 4.60 6.47
N LEU A 120 4.09 5.35 7.47
CA LEU A 120 2.71 5.78 7.65
C LEU A 120 2.56 7.26 7.26
N ILE A 121 1.50 7.60 6.53
CA ILE A 121 1.19 8.97 6.12
C ILE A 121 -0.31 9.23 6.35
N PRO A 122 -0.70 10.08 7.32
CA PRO A 122 0.17 10.76 8.29
C PRO A 122 0.89 9.78 9.24
N ASP A 123 2.01 10.21 9.83
CA ASP A 123 2.79 9.44 10.80
C ASP A 123 2.16 9.41 12.21
N VAL A 124 1.25 10.34 12.48
CA VAL A 124 0.45 10.38 13.71
C VAL A 124 -0.90 9.71 13.49
N VAL A 125 -1.18 8.66 14.27
CA VAL A 125 -2.44 7.92 14.24
C VAL A 125 -3.08 7.99 15.63
N ASP A 126 -4.31 8.51 15.71
CA ASP A 126 -5.13 8.40 16.91
C ASP A 126 -5.64 6.96 17.03
N VAL A 127 -5.13 6.21 17.99
CA VAL A 127 -5.49 4.80 18.22
C VAL A 127 -6.84 4.64 18.93
N GLU A 128 -7.36 5.71 19.53
CA GLU A 128 -8.62 5.71 20.30
C GLU A 128 -9.81 6.20 19.45
N ALA A 129 -9.55 6.90 18.35
CA ALA A 129 -10.61 7.38 17.46
C ALA A 129 -11.49 6.22 16.92
N PRO A 130 -12.82 6.34 16.94
CA PRO A 130 -13.71 5.42 16.23
C PRO A 130 -13.67 5.69 14.72
N GLU A 131 -14.19 4.75 13.92
CA GLU A 131 -14.18 4.86 12.45
C GLU A 131 -14.76 6.18 11.94
N TYR A 132 -15.91 6.62 12.48
CA TYR A 132 -16.63 7.81 12.02
C TYR A 132 -15.96 9.15 12.36
N LEU A 133 -14.88 9.14 13.14
CA LEU A 133 -14.03 10.30 13.42
C LEU A 133 -12.61 10.15 12.85
N ALA A 134 -12.27 8.94 12.41
CA ALA A 134 -10.95 8.63 11.87
C ALA A 134 -10.83 9.05 10.40
N THR A 135 -9.60 9.25 9.96
CA THR A 135 -9.25 9.44 8.56
C THR A 135 -8.53 8.20 8.03
N GLY A 136 -8.58 8.00 6.71
CA GLY A 136 -7.76 6.97 6.07
C GLY A 136 -6.27 7.23 6.24
N LEU A 137 -5.48 6.17 6.07
CA LEU A 137 -4.03 6.18 6.22
C LEU A 137 -3.38 5.63 4.96
N LEU A 138 -2.35 6.30 4.45
CA LEU A 138 -1.50 5.74 3.41
C LEU A 138 -0.34 5.00 4.04
N VAL A 139 -0.13 3.76 3.62
CA VAL A 139 0.96 2.91 4.11
C VAL A 139 1.88 2.55 2.95
N LEU A 140 3.17 2.82 3.09
CA LEU A 140 4.20 2.30 2.21
C LEU A 140 4.93 1.16 2.92
N LEU A 141 4.58 -0.08 2.57
CA LEU A 141 5.15 -1.30 3.14
C LEU A 141 6.30 -1.80 2.26
N TYR A 142 7.48 -2.04 2.82
CA TYR A 142 8.60 -2.65 2.11
C TYR A 142 8.55 -4.17 2.24
N LEU A 143 8.70 -4.88 1.13
CA LEU A 143 8.62 -6.33 1.09
C LEU A 143 10.02 -6.94 1.06
N GLU A 144 10.17 -8.08 1.73
CA GLU A 144 11.40 -8.85 1.74
C GLU A 144 11.31 -10.05 0.77
N PRO A 145 12.43 -10.46 0.14
CA PRO A 145 12.43 -11.62 -0.76
C PRO A 145 11.98 -12.89 -0.04
N ASP A 146 11.15 -13.71 -0.70
CA ASP A 146 10.75 -15.00 -0.18
C ASP A 146 11.91 -16.02 -0.35
N PRO A 147 12.32 -16.75 0.72
CA PRO A 147 13.40 -17.71 0.63
C PRO A 147 13.09 -18.92 -0.28
N TRP A 148 11.82 -19.19 -0.58
CA TRP A 148 11.38 -20.34 -1.38
C TRP A 148 11.01 -20.00 -2.82
N CYS A 149 10.95 -18.71 -3.17
CA CYS A 149 10.57 -18.25 -4.50
C CYS A 149 11.41 -17.03 -4.91
N SER A 150 12.22 -17.19 -5.96
CA SER A 150 13.23 -16.20 -6.41
C SER A 150 12.65 -14.87 -6.88
N HIS A 151 11.36 -14.86 -7.25
CA HIS A 151 10.64 -13.70 -7.78
C HIS A 151 9.45 -13.29 -6.90
N CYS A 152 9.33 -13.90 -5.71
CA CYS A 152 8.30 -13.56 -4.74
C CYS A 152 8.87 -12.67 -3.63
N PHE A 153 8.06 -11.74 -3.19
CA PHE A 153 8.34 -10.84 -2.08
C PHE A 153 7.15 -10.88 -1.13
N ARG A 154 7.41 -10.79 0.17
CA ARG A 154 6.36 -10.81 1.18
C ARG A 154 6.65 -9.84 2.32
N ALA A 155 5.57 -9.35 2.92
CA ALA A 155 5.62 -8.65 4.20
C ALA A 155 4.30 -8.87 4.95
N ALA A 156 4.38 -8.82 6.28
CA ALA A 156 3.23 -8.79 7.15
C ALA A 156 3.20 -7.47 7.91
N LEU A 157 2.01 -6.89 8.05
CA LEU A 157 1.78 -5.64 8.77
C LEU A 157 0.61 -5.84 9.74
N PRO A 158 0.81 -5.66 11.07
CA PRO A 158 -0.32 -5.72 12.00
C PRO A 158 -1.24 -4.53 11.75
N VAL A 159 -2.53 -4.82 11.72
CA VAL A 159 -3.60 -3.84 11.51
C VAL A 159 -4.71 -4.06 12.53
N HIS A 160 -5.37 -2.97 12.90
CA HIS A 160 -6.37 -2.93 13.95
C HIS A 160 -7.68 -2.37 13.40
N GLY A 161 -8.77 -3.11 13.59
CA GLY A 161 -10.11 -2.62 13.29
C GLY A 161 -10.51 -1.51 14.27
N ARG A 162 -11.29 -0.55 13.79
CA ARG A 162 -11.91 0.49 14.63
C ARG A 162 -13.34 0.12 14.99
N TYR A 163 -13.82 0.66 16.11
CA TYR A 163 -15.24 0.60 16.44
C TYR A 163 -16.05 1.44 15.44
N HIS A 164 -17.13 0.85 14.95
CA HIS A 164 -18.06 1.49 14.02
C HIS A 164 -19.34 1.91 14.75
N ARG A 165 -20.14 2.75 14.11
CA ARG A 165 -21.48 3.07 14.63
C ARG A 165 -22.37 1.83 14.58
N PRO A 166 -23.38 1.74 15.46
CA PRO A 166 -24.46 0.79 15.30
C PRO A 166 -25.10 0.93 13.90
N ALA A 167 -25.47 -0.19 13.28
CA ALA A 167 -26.12 -0.21 11.98
C ALA A 167 -27.63 -0.47 12.11
N GLU A 168 -28.40 -0.11 11.08
CA GLU A 168 -29.86 -0.26 11.12
C GLU A 168 -30.30 -1.71 10.89
N ASP A 169 -29.70 -2.37 9.90
CA ASP A 169 -30.15 -3.67 9.38
C ASP A 169 -29.04 -4.75 9.36
N SER A 170 -27.84 -4.45 9.87
CA SER A 170 -26.71 -5.37 9.87
C SER A 170 -26.06 -5.41 11.25
N GLU A 171 -25.64 -6.60 11.68
CA GLU A 171 -24.81 -6.77 12.88
C GLU A 171 -23.32 -6.64 12.57
N GLU A 172 -22.96 -6.41 11.30
CA GLU A 172 -21.58 -6.28 10.84
C GLU A 172 -21.41 -5.03 9.96
N ALA A 173 -20.30 -4.31 10.17
CA ALA A 173 -19.80 -3.27 9.29
C ALA A 173 -18.66 -3.83 8.42
N LEU A 174 -18.67 -3.50 7.14
CA LEU A 174 -17.67 -3.99 6.19
C LEU A 174 -16.58 -2.95 5.98
N VAL A 175 -15.33 -3.35 6.19
CA VAL A 175 -14.14 -2.56 5.88
C VAL A 175 -13.44 -3.19 4.69
N ILE A 176 -13.49 -2.51 3.55
CA ILE A 176 -12.96 -3.00 2.27
C ILE A 176 -11.53 -2.48 2.08
N LEU A 177 -10.57 -3.40 1.97
CA LEU A 177 -9.20 -3.10 1.61
C LEU A 177 -9.01 -3.34 0.12
N ARG A 178 -8.72 -2.25 -0.60
CA ARG A 178 -8.41 -2.30 -2.03
C ARG A 178 -7.03 -2.93 -2.27
N SER A 179 -6.85 -3.47 -3.48
CA SER A 179 -5.55 -3.95 -3.94
C SER A 179 -4.51 -2.82 -3.91
N PRO A 180 -3.27 -3.07 -3.45
CA PRO A 180 -2.26 -2.04 -3.29
C PRO A 180 -1.58 -1.71 -4.61
N GLU A 181 -0.94 -0.55 -4.69
CA GLU A 181 -0.02 -0.21 -5.78
C GLU A 181 1.34 -0.86 -5.53
N VAL A 182 1.83 -1.64 -6.50
CA VAL A 182 3.16 -2.25 -6.38
C VAL A 182 4.22 -1.31 -6.96
N LEU A 183 5.19 -0.99 -6.12
CA LEU A 183 6.33 -0.15 -6.40
C LEU A 183 7.60 -1.00 -6.45
N VAL A 184 8.42 -0.79 -7.47
CA VAL A 184 9.72 -1.45 -7.59
C VAL A 184 10.79 -0.42 -7.85
N CYS A 185 11.92 -0.59 -7.18
CA CYS A 185 13.12 0.18 -7.42
C CYS A 185 14.31 -0.74 -7.62
N CYS A 186 14.90 -0.71 -8.81
CA CYS A 186 16.10 -1.45 -9.18
C CYS A 186 17.17 -0.46 -9.65
N CYS A 187 18.42 -0.64 -9.23
CA CYS A 187 19.53 0.22 -9.66
C CYS A 187 20.23 -0.31 -10.93
N ASP A 188 19.85 -1.49 -11.40
CA ASP A 188 20.36 -2.09 -12.63
C ASP A 188 19.38 -1.79 -13.77
N ASN A 189 19.86 -1.10 -14.82
CA ASN A 189 19.11 -0.62 -16.00
C ASN A 189 18.56 -1.75 -16.92
N ARG A 190 18.23 -2.93 -16.38
CA ARG A 190 17.82 -4.12 -17.14
C ARG A 190 16.31 -4.31 -17.24
N LEU A 191 15.51 -3.39 -16.70
CA LEU A 191 14.05 -3.46 -16.78
C LEU A 191 13.54 -2.87 -18.11
N PRO A 192 12.66 -3.56 -18.87
CA PRO A 192 12.13 -3.06 -20.13
C PRO A 192 11.26 -1.82 -19.91
N ALA A 193 11.68 -0.63 -20.36
CA ALA A 193 11.02 0.66 -20.09
C ALA A 193 9.52 0.75 -20.45
N GLU A 194 9.01 -0.15 -21.29
CA GLU A 194 7.63 -0.17 -21.76
C GLU A 194 6.63 -0.71 -20.72
N CYS A 195 7.10 -1.42 -19.68
CA CYS A 195 6.26 -2.07 -18.67
C CYS A 195 6.13 -1.30 -17.35
N TRP A 196 6.85 -0.17 -17.20
CA TRP A 196 7.03 0.51 -15.92
C TRP A 196 6.70 2.00 -16.09
N LYS A 197 5.87 2.54 -15.21
CA LYS A 197 5.62 3.98 -15.17
C LYS A 197 6.39 4.59 -13.99
N PRO A 198 7.13 5.69 -14.16
CA PRO A 198 7.77 6.38 -13.04
C PRO A 198 6.74 6.71 -11.97
N ALA A 199 7.04 6.37 -10.72
CA ALA A 199 6.21 6.68 -9.56
C ALA A 199 6.86 7.80 -8.75
N GLU A 200 6.06 8.79 -8.36
CA GLU A 200 6.47 9.81 -7.41
C GLU A 200 6.27 9.26 -5.99
N VAL A 201 7.39 9.09 -5.28
CA VAL A 201 7.44 8.53 -3.92
C VAL A 201 8.51 9.29 -3.16
N ASP A 202 8.15 9.93 -2.05
CA ASP A 202 9.08 10.69 -1.19
C ASP A 202 10.00 9.78 -0.33
N ALA A 203 10.07 8.49 -0.65
CA ALA A 203 10.80 7.50 0.14
C ALA A 203 12.12 7.12 -0.54
N ALA A 204 13.20 7.07 0.24
CA ALA A 204 14.53 6.75 -0.26
C ALA A 204 14.57 5.35 -0.88
N CYS A 205 14.99 5.26 -2.14
CA CYS A 205 15.35 3.98 -2.74
C CYS A 205 16.81 3.64 -2.38
N SER A 206 16.99 2.73 -1.44
CA SER A 206 18.31 2.32 -0.96
C SER A 206 18.80 1.05 -1.67
N GLY A 207 18.96 1.11 -2.99
CA GLY A 207 19.63 0.02 -3.69
C GLY A 207 21.15 0.07 -3.50
N LYS A 208 21.78 -1.10 -3.41
CA LYS A 208 23.21 -1.23 -3.04
C LYS A 208 24.21 -0.82 -4.14
N ASN A 209 23.74 -0.40 -5.32
CA ASN A 209 24.59 -0.11 -6.48
C ASN A 209 24.46 1.35 -6.94
N ALA A 210 25.58 1.94 -7.35
CA ALA A 210 25.80 3.37 -7.61
C ALA A 210 25.13 3.95 -8.88
N GLY A 211 23.91 3.53 -9.22
CA GLY A 211 23.10 4.08 -10.32
C GLY A 211 22.00 5.04 -9.82
N PRO A 212 21.34 5.81 -10.72
CA PRO A 212 20.13 6.54 -10.37
C PRO A 212 18.99 5.53 -10.12
N CYS A 213 18.62 5.34 -8.86
CA CYS A 213 17.54 4.42 -8.48
C CYS A 213 16.23 5.21 -8.33
N GLN A 214 15.24 4.90 -9.17
CA GLN A 214 13.91 5.53 -9.16
C GLN A 214 12.82 4.49 -8.91
N TRP A 215 11.74 4.90 -8.26
CA TRP A 215 10.55 4.07 -8.08
C TRP A 215 9.71 3.99 -9.36
N TYR A 216 9.21 2.80 -9.64
CA TYR A 216 8.30 2.54 -10.73
C TYR A 216 7.03 1.84 -10.26
N ASN A 217 5.90 2.27 -10.78
CA ASN A 217 4.61 1.60 -10.62
C ASN A 217 4.51 0.46 -11.62
N LEU A 218 4.14 -0.71 -11.10
CA LEU A 218 3.85 -1.90 -11.88
C LEU A 218 2.38 -2.01 -12.22
N ILE A 219 2.10 -2.47 -13.43
CA ILE A 219 0.78 -3.01 -13.74
C ILE A 219 0.72 -4.42 -13.16
N HIS A 220 -0.21 -4.65 -12.24
CA HIS A 220 -0.39 -5.94 -11.60
C HIS A 220 -1.82 -6.47 -11.76
N LYS A 221 -1.95 -7.78 -11.62
CA LYS A 221 -3.23 -8.46 -11.43
C LYS A 221 -3.35 -8.83 -9.96
N SER A 222 -4.45 -8.44 -9.35
CA SER A 222 -4.79 -8.90 -8.00
C SER A 222 -5.29 -10.35 -8.10
N ALA A 223 -4.75 -11.24 -7.27
CA ALA A 223 -5.20 -12.63 -7.19
C ALA A 223 -6.64 -12.73 -6.64
N HIS A 224 -7.03 -11.76 -5.81
CA HIS A 224 -8.37 -11.62 -5.25
C HIS A 224 -8.90 -10.20 -5.48
N GLU A 225 -10.21 -10.05 -5.63
CA GLU A 225 -10.84 -8.78 -6.00
C GLU A 225 -10.63 -7.71 -4.92
N GLU A 226 -10.95 -8.01 -3.65
CA GLU A 226 -10.71 -7.13 -2.48
C GLU A 226 -10.63 -7.96 -1.17
N SER A 227 -9.90 -7.49 -0.16
CA SER A 227 -9.91 -8.12 1.18
C SER A 227 -10.93 -7.40 2.06
N ILE A 228 -11.84 -8.14 2.70
CA ILE A 228 -12.92 -7.55 3.51
C ILE A 228 -12.75 -7.95 4.98
N LEU A 229 -12.70 -6.95 5.86
CA LEU A 229 -12.79 -7.13 7.30
C LEU A 229 -14.24 -6.89 7.75
N GLN A 230 -14.81 -7.84 8.48
CA GLN A 230 -16.12 -7.71 9.11
C GLN A 230 -15.93 -7.26 10.56
N VAL A 231 -16.59 -6.17 10.93
CA VAL A 231 -16.52 -5.58 12.26
C VAL A 231 -17.90 -5.68 12.91
N PRO A 232 -18.03 -6.37 14.06
CA PRO A 232 -19.32 -6.51 14.72
C PRO A 232 -19.80 -5.16 15.25
N VAL A 233 -21.08 -4.88 15.01
CA VAL A 233 -21.77 -3.65 15.42
C VAL A 233 -23.10 -3.96 16.08
N GLY A 234 -23.53 -3.06 16.97
CA GLY A 234 -24.87 -3.13 17.53
C GLY A 234 -25.94 -2.71 16.51
N LEU A 235 -27.18 -3.08 16.77
CA LEU A 235 -28.34 -2.58 16.02
C LEU A 235 -28.85 -1.26 16.63
N THR A 236 -29.08 -0.25 15.80
CA THR A 236 -29.65 1.04 16.23
C THR A 236 -31.01 0.86 16.91
N GLN A 237 -31.78 -0.14 16.46
CA GLN A 237 -33.11 -0.51 16.98
C GLN A 237 -33.07 -0.85 18.49
N HIS A 238 -31.96 -1.39 18.97
CA HIS A 238 -31.79 -1.79 20.37
C HIS A 238 -31.35 -0.62 21.27
N SER A 239 -31.08 0.56 20.72
CA SER A 239 -30.51 1.68 21.49
C SER A 239 -31.36 2.07 22.70
N SER A 240 -32.69 2.21 22.54
CA SER A 240 -33.57 2.61 23.65
C SER A 240 -33.62 1.58 24.77
N MET A 241 -33.71 0.29 24.42
CA MET A 241 -33.68 -0.83 25.36
C MET A 241 -32.36 -0.89 26.11
N VAL A 242 -31.23 -0.82 25.38
CA VAL A 242 -29.89 -0.84 25.97
C VAL A 242 -29.74 0.34 26.93
N CYS A 243 -30.10 1.56 26.52
CA CYS A 243 -30.05 2.73 27.40
C CYS A 243 -30.88 2.55 28.69
N ALA A 244 -32.12 2.08 28.57
CA ALA A 244 -32.98 1.86 29.73
C ALA A 244 -32.41 0.82 30.70
N VAL A 245 -31.96 -0.32 30.19
CA VAL A 245 -31.38 -1.40 31.00
C VAL A 245 -30.08 -0.95 31.66
N THR A 246 -29.20 -0.27 30.93
CA THR A 246 -27.96 0.27 31.49
C THR A 246 -28.24 1.27 32.60
N LEU A 247 -29.17 2.21 32.40
CA LEU A 247 -29.54 3.19 33.43
C LEU A 247 -30.09 2.52 34.69
N LEU A 248 -31.00 1.56 34.54
CA LEU A 248 -31.56 0.83 35.68
C LEU A 248 -30.48 0.05 36.44
N ALA A 249 -29.60 -0.65 35.71
CA ALA A 249 -28.48 -1.37 36.30
C ALA A 249 -27.51 -0.42 37.02
N THR A 250 -27.17 0.71 36.42
CA THR A 250 -26.30 1.73 37.02
C THR A 250 -26.91 2.30 38.30
N VAL A 251 -28.19 2.68 38.30
CA VAL A 251 -28.87 3.20 39.49
C VAL A 251 -28.92 2.14 40.59
N PHE A 252 -29.24 0.90 40.24
CA PHE A 252 -29.29 -0.21 41.19
C PHE A 252 -27.91 -0.48 41.82
N CYS A 253 -26.88 -0.68 41.01
CA CYS A 253 -25.51 -0.92 41.48
C CYS A 253 -24.97 0.25 42.31
N SER A 254 -25.20 1.49 41.87
CA SER A 254 -24.76 2.68 42.61
C SER A 254 -25.46 2.80 43.96
N SER A 255 -26.74 2.45 44.02
CA SER A 255 -27.51 2.45 45.28
C SER A 255 -27.01 1.40 46.26
N LEU A 256 -26.65 0.21 45.78
CA LEU A 256 -26.04 -0.84 46.61
C LEU A 256 -24.67 -0.41 47.15
N ILE A 257 -23.82 0.16 46.29
CA ILE A 257 -22.51 0.68 46.70
C ILE A 257 -22.69 1.79 47.73
N LEU A 258 -23.58 2.76 47.47
CA LEU A 258 -23.86 3.85 48.39
C LEU A 258 -24.37 3.34 49.74
N THR A 259 -25.30 2.38 49.73
CA THR A 259 -25.82 1.77 50.97
C THR A 259 -24.71 1.07 51.76
N ALA A 260 -23.81 0.35 51.08
CA ALA A 260 -22.67 -0.29 51.72
C ALA A 260 -21.69 0.73 52.31
N VAL A 261 -21.39 1.80 51.57
CA VAL A 261 -20.54 2.91 52.02
C VAL A 261 -21.15 3.62 53.22
N CYS A 262 -22.46 3.89 53.22
CA CYS A 262 -23.15 4.51 54.37
C CYS A 262 -23.20 3.60 55.60
N LYS A 263 -23.35 2.28 55.42
CA LYS A 263 -23.49 1.33 56.52
C LYS A 263 -22.15 0.92 57.14
N TYR A 264 -21.10 0.77 56.33
CA TYR A 264 -19.82 0.21 56.76
C TYR A 264 -18.66 1.21 56.65
N GLY A 265 -18.84 2.33 55.95
CA GLY A 265 -17.85 3.38 55.92
C GLY A 265 -17.73 4.05 57.28
N GLN A 266 -16.51 4.17 57.80
CA GLN A 266 -16.20 4.89 59.03
C GLN A 266 -16.28 6.41 58.80
N PHE A 267 -17.45 6.93 58.37
CA PHE A 267 -17.68 8.38 58.20
C PHE A 267 -18.04 9.10 59.51
N SER A 268 -18.18 8.36 60.62
CA SER A 268 -18.62 8.88 61.91
C SER A 268 -17.58 9.76 62.64
N GLU A 269 -16.28 9.65 62.34
CA GLU A 269 -15.26 10.41 63.09
C GLU A 269 -15.01 11.81 62.51
N LYS A 270 -15.08 12.00 61.18
CA LYS A 270 -14.80 13.32 60.57
C LYS A 270 -15.98 14.29 60.54
N LEU A 271 -17.23 13.82 60.54
CA LEU A 271 -18.39 14.74 60.56
C LEU A 271 -18.66 15.29 61.98
N LYS A 272 -18.20 14.61 63.03
CA LYS A 272 -18.29 15.12 64.41
C LYS A 272 -17.30 16.26 64.67
N GLU A 273 -16.10 16.25 64.08
CA GLU A 273 -15.16 17.38 64.19
C GLU A 273 -15.66 18.66 63.48
N VAL A 274 -16.38 18.53 62.36
CA VAL A 274 -16.90 19.70 61.63
C VAL A 274 -18.16 20.28 62.30
N THR A 275 -18.92 19.47 63.04
CA THR A 275 -20.18 19.93 63.70
C THR A 275 -19.98 20.37 65.16
N LEU A 276 -18.91 19.92 65.83
CA LEU A 276 -18.56 20.30 67.20
C LEU A 276 -17.29 21.17 67.16
N GLY A 277 -17.46 22.44 66.79
CA GLY A 277 -16.37 23.37 66.49
C GLY A 277 -15.15 23.26 67.41
N ARG A 278 -14.00 23.01 66.78
CA ARG A 278 -12.69 23.47 67.25
C ARG A 278 -11.85 23.91 66.06
#